data_AF-A0A1B6JYL7-F1
#
_entry.id   AF-A0A1B6JYL7-F1
#
_cell.length_a   1.000
_cell.length_b   1.000
_cell.length_c   1.000
_cell.angle_alpha   90.00
_cell.angle_beta   90.00
_cell.angle_gamma   90.00
#
_symmetry.space_group_name_H-M   'P 1'
#
loop_
_entity.id
_entity.type
_entity.pdbx_description
1 polymer ?
#
loop_
_entity_poly.entity_id
_entity_poly.type
_entity_poly.pdbx_seq_one_letter_code
_entity_poly.pdbx_strand_id
1 'polypeptide(L)'
;KQSGVYFYHNVKILHASISSGKLGHVIQLDQNVNWRVVSQFFIFGSLLLFTTNNFNSFFLGTVIEVDNKYKTIIVKLNEMHNDVCNDIYAEEFTVAASKVFFEPYFHVLTALKQMIMEEFPMEKYIVQVDPLPKTPIYISEQNKATYQIFDKQVSILEPSWPKMLSSFNPSQYCAFKA
;
A
#
# COMPACT_ATOMS: atom_id res chain seq x y z
N LYS A 1 0.68 12.09 12.10
CA LYS A 1 0.71 10.96 11.13
C LYS A 1 -0.66 10.88 10.48
N GLN A 2 -0.83 11.26 9.21
CA GLN A 2 -2.09 11.03 8.50
C GLN A 2 -2.20 9.53 8.22
N SER A 3 -3.27 8.87 8.67
CA SER A 3 -3.52 7.48 8.34
C SER A 3 -3.74 7.37 6.83
N GLY A 4 -2.98 6.48 6.17
CA GLY A 4 -3.09 6.19 4.73
C GLY A 4 -4.32 5.34 4.37
N VAL A 5 -5.29 5.24 5.28
CA VAL A 5 -6.46 4.36 5.20
C VAL A 5 -7.71 5.16 5.59
N TYR A 6 -8.80 4.96 4.85
CA TYR A 6 -10.15 5.42 5.17
C TYR A 6 -10.98 4.26 5.71
N PHE A 7 -11.82 4.54 6.71
CA PHE A 7 -12.77 3.59 7.27
C PHE A 7 -14.19 4.06 6.96
N TYR A 8 -14.99 3.17 6.40
CA TYR A 8 -16.41 3.37 6.13
C TYR A 8 -17.19 2.39 7.00
N HIS A 9 -18.13 2.90 7.78
CA HIS A 9 -18.95 2.09 8.69
C HIS A 9 -20.34 1.90 8.07
N ASN A 10 -21.09 0.93 8.60
CA ASN A 10 -22.47 0.64 8.18
C ASN A 10 -22.58 0.37 6.67
N VAL A 11 -21.56 -0.29 6.11
CA VAL A 11 -21.52 -0.63 4.68
C VAL A 11 -22.32 -1.91 4.46
N LYS A 12 -23.21 -1.88 3.47
CA LYS A 12 -24.06 -3.03 3.10
C LYS A 12 -23.71 -3.55 1.72
N ILE A 13 -23.71 -4.88 1.59
CA ILE A 13 -23.66 -5.55 0.31
C ILE A 13 -25.11 -5.88 -0.07
N LEU A 14 -25.60 -5.36 -1.19
CA LEU A 14 -27.03 -5.40 -1.52
C LEU A 14 -27.40 -6.65 -2.31
N HIS A 15 -26.70 -6.90 -3.42
CA HIS A 15 -26.95 -8.02 -4.33
C HIS A 15 -25.77 -8.19 -5.28
N ALA A 16 -25.69 -9.34 -5.94
CA ALA A 16 -24.78 -9.56 -7.05
C ALA A 16 -25.31 -8.86 -8.32
N SER A 17 -24.41 -8.26 -9.10
CA SER A 17 -24.70 -7.66 -10.40
C SER A 17 -23.62 -8.02 -11.42
N ILE A 18 -23.97 -7.91 -12.69
CA ILE A 18 -23.01 -8.05 -13.79
C ILE A 18 -22.73 -6.64 -14.32
N SER A 19 -21.47 -6.22 -14.29
CA SER A 19 -21.02 -4.99 -14.93
C SER A 19 -19.85 -5.25 -15.85
N SER A 20 -19.93 -4.75 -17.08
CA SER A 20 -18.90 -4.91 -18.11
C SER A 20 -18.44 -6.37 -18.31
N GLY A 21 -19.38 -7.32 -18.20
CA GLY A 21 -19.13 -8.76 -18.32
C GLY A 21 -18.44 -9.41 -17.11
N LYS A 22 -18.24 -8.67 -16.01
CA LYS A 22 -17.68 -9.18 -14.75
C LYS A 22 -18.78 -9.29 -13.70
N LEU A 23 -18.81 -10.43 -12.99
CA LEU A 23 -19.64 -10.59 -11.80
C LEU A 23 -19.04 -9.75 -10.67
N GLY A 24 -19.88 -8.92 -10.04
CA GLY A 24 -19.54 -8.14 -8.86
C GLY A 24 -20.71 -8.06 -7.90
N HIS A 25 -20.50 -7.41 -6.77
CA HIS A 25 -21.53 -7.14 -5.77
C HIS A 25 -21.70 -5.64 -5.62
N VAL A 26 -22.96 -5.20 -5.56
CA VAL A 26 -23.31 -3.80 -5.35
C VAL A 26 -23.19 -3.48 -3.87
N ILE A 27 -22.37 -2.49 -3.56
CA ILE A 27 -22.09 -2.02 -2.21
C ILE A 27 -22.66 -0.63 -2.03
N GLN A 28 -23.33 -0.44 -0.90
CA GLN A 28 -23.86 0.84 -0.46
C GLN A 28 -23.10 1.32 0.77
N LEU A 29 -22.59 2.55 0.69
CA LEU A 29 -22.02 3.25 1.83
C LEU A 29 -23.11 4.04 2.57
N ASP A 30 -22.80 4.48 3.79
CA ASP A 30 -23.63 5.43 4.54
C ASP A 30 -23.93 6.71 3.72
N GLN A 31 -25.13 7.27 3.92
CA GLN A 31 -25.59 8.49 3.26
C GLN A 31 -24.70 9.71 3.53
N ASN A 32 -24.01 9.74 4.69
CA ASN A 32 -23.17 10.85 5.11
C ASN A 32 -21.76 10.85 4.49
N VAL A 33 -21.46 9.89 3.61
CA VAL A 33 -20.14 9.79 2.97
C VAL A 33 -19.95 10.86 1.89
N ASN A 34 -18.76 11.47 1.89
CA ASN A 34 -18.36 12.38 0.82
C ASN A 34 -18.00 11.62 -0.45
N TRP A 35 -18.97 11.51 -1.36
CA TRP A 35 -18.81 10.80 -2.63
C TRP A 35 -17.69 11.34 -3.53
N ARG A 36 -17.33 12.63 -3.43
CA ARG A 36 -16.19 13.16 -4.20
C ARG A 36 -14.87 12.50 -3.77
N VAL A 37 -14.73 12.23 -2.47
CA VAL A 37 -13.56 11.53 -1.92
C VAL A 37 -13.60 10.06 -2.31
N VAL A 38 -14.77 9.40 -2.21
CA VAL A 38 -14.92 8.00 -2.62
C VAL A 38 -14.50 7.81 -4.07
N SER A 39 -15.05 8.59 -5.01
CA SER A 39 -14.74 8.42 -6.44
C SER A 39 -13.30 8.75 -6.81
N GLN A 40 -12.56 9.47 -5.94
CA GLN A 40 -11.12 9.71 -6.13
C GLN A 40 -10.27 8.49 -5.75
N PHE A 41 -10.65 7.75 -4.72
CA PHE A 41 -9.83 6.67 -4.16
C PHE A 41 -10.34 5.26 -4.53
N PHE A 42 -11.62 5.12 -4.85
CA PHE A 42 -12.25 3.86 -5.22
C PHE A 42 -12.19 3.72 -6.74
N ILE A 43 -10.99 3.73 -7.28
CA ILE A 43 -10.75 3.50 -8.71
C ILE A 43 -10.69 2.00 -9.01
N PHE A 44 -10.85 1.63 -10.29
CA PHE A 44 -10.76 0.24 -10.72
C PHE A 44 -9.49 -0.44 -10.16
N GLY A 45 -9.65 -1.60 -9.54
CA GLY A 45 -8.53 -2.33 -8.93
C GLY A 45 -8.22 -1.96 -7.47
N SER A 46 -8.89 -0.95 -6.90
CA SER A 46 -8.67 -0.56 -5.50
C SER A 46 -9.06 -1.67 -4.54
N LEU A 47 -8.19 -1.96 -3.57
CA LEU A 47 -8.38 -3.01 -2.57
C LEU A 47 -9.22 -2.50 -1.38
N LEU A 48 -10.23 -3.28 -1.01
CA LEU A 48 -11.13 -3.04 0.11
C LEU A 48 -11.06 -4.23 1.09
N LEU A 49 -11.04 -3.95 2.38
CA LEU A 49 -11.08 -4.95 3.45
C LEU A 49 -12.41 -4.83 4.19
N PHE A 50 -13.17 -5.92 4.26
CA PHE A 50 -14.48 -6.00 4.91
C PHE A 50 -14.39 -6.78 6.21
N THR A 51 -14.89 -6.22 7.31
CA THR A 51 -14.90 -6.87 8.62
C THR A 51 -16.17 -6.56 9.40
N THR A 52 -16.57 -7.48 10.28
CA THR A 52 -17.64 -7.31 11.27
C THR A 52 -17.10 -7.24 12.71
N ASN A 53 -15.79 -7.43 12.91
CA ASN A 53 -15.18 -7.65 14.22
C ASN A 53 -13.83 -6.91 14.41
N ASN A 54 -13.75 -5.66 13.94
CA ASN A 54 -12.56 -4.81 14.06
C ASN A 54 -11.29 -5.43 13.47
N PHE A 55 -11.41 -6.13 12.33
CA PHE A 55 -10.32 -6.78 11.60
C PHE A 55 -9.65 -7.95 12.33
N ASN A 56 -10.30 -8.54 13.35
CA ASN A 56 -9.90 -9.87 13.86
C ASN A 56 -10.06 -10.93 12.77
N SER A 57 -11.10 -10.82 11.94
CA SER A 57 -11.22 -11.49 10.64
C SER A 57 -11.74 -10.50 9.59
N PHE A 58 -11.34 -10.72 8.34
CA PHE A 58 -11.76 -9.89 7.22
C PHE A 58 -11.66 -10.64 5.90
N PHE A 59 -12.44 -10.20 4.90
CA PHE A 59 -12.28 -10.64 3.52
C PHE A 59 -11.96 -9.47 2.60
N LEU A 60 -11.42 -9.79 1.43
CA LEU A 60 -10.97 -8.82 0.46
C LEU A 60 -12.02 -8.59 -0.63
N GLY A 61 -12.10 -7.36 -1.10
CA GLY A 61 -12.79 -7.01 -2.34
C GLY A 61 -11.95 -6.08 -3.20
N THR A 62 -12.24 -6.07 -4.50
CA THR A 62 -11.59 -5.19 -5.47
C THR A 62 -12.63 -4.38 -6.21
N VAL A 63 -12.47 -3.06 -6.24
CA VAL A 63 -13.41 -2.17 -6.95
C VAL A 63 -13.40 -2.47 -8.45
N ILE A 64 -14.58 -2.71 -9.01
CA ILE A 64 -14.81 -2.79 -10.46
C ILE A 64 -15.19 -1.41 -10.97
N GLU A 65 -16.22 -0.79 -10.38
CA GLU A 65 -16.66 0.54 -10.79
C GLU A 65 -17.39 1.27 -9.67
N VAL A 66 -17.46 2.59 -9.79
CA VAL A 66 -18.24 3.47 -8.91
C VAL A 66 -19.38 4.07 -9.72
N ASP A 67 -20.61 3.83 -9.28
CA ASP A 67 -21.78 4.46 -9.87
C ASP A 67 -22.11 5.73 -9.09
N ASN A 68 -21.70 6.87 -9.64
CA ASN A 68 -21.95 8.19 -9.05
C ASN A 68 -23.45 8.59 -9.08
N LYS A 69 -24.26 8.00 -9.98
CA LYS A 69 -25.68 8.32 -10.11
C LYS A 69 -26.46 7.68 -8.97
N TYR A 70 -26.22 6.39 -8.73
CA TYR A 70 -26.89 5.65 -7.66
C TYR A 70 -26.14 5.68 -6.34
N LYS A 71 -24.94 6.28 -6.29
CA LYS A 71 -24.09 6.34 -5.11
C LYS A 71 -23.83 4.94 -4.56
N THR A 72 -23.36 4.07 -5.45
CA THR A 72 -23.00 2.68 -5.16
C THR A 72 -21.64 2.34 -5.75
N ILE A 73 -21.04 1.26 -5.26
CA ILE A 73 -19.76 0.75 -5.74
C ILE A 73 -19.96 -0.71 -6.11
N ILE A 74 -19.50 -1.13 -7.27
CA ILE A 74 -19.48 -2.53 -7.65
C ILE A 74 -18.11 -3.12 -7.34
N VAL A 75 -18.09 -4.21 -6.57
CA VAL A 75 -16.87 -4.80 -6.05
C VAL A 75 -16.84 -6.30 -6.34
N LYS A 76 -15.71 -6.79 -6.84
CA LYS A 76 -15.43 -8.23 -6.89
C LYS A 76 -14.99 -8.69 -5.52
N LEU A 77 -15.73 -9.60 -4.89
CA LEU A 77 -15.34 -10.18 -3.61
C LEU A 77 -14.40 -11.37 -3.81
N ASN A 78 -13.51 -11.59 -2.85
CA ASN A 78 -12.69 -12.80 -2.80
C ASN A 78 -13.57 -14.00 -2.40
N GLU A 79 -13.32 -15.17 -2.99
CA GLU A 79 -14.05 -16.42 -2.74
C GLU A 79 -13.96 -16.87 -1.26
N MET A 80 -12.92 -16.43 -0.54
CA MET A 80 -12.70 -16.72 0.88
C MET A 80 -13.59 -15.91 1.85
N HIS A 81 -14.63 -15.22 1.38
CA HIS A 81 -15.52 -14.45 2.25
C HIS A 81 -16.33 -15.33 3.22
N ASN A 82 -16.60 -16.58 2.84
CA ASN A 82 -17.35 -17.54 3.65
C ASN A 82 -16.66 -17.89 4.98
N ASP A 83 -15.33 -17.74 5.06
CA ASP A 83 -14.58 -17.96 6.31
C ASP A 83 -14.83 -16.87 7.36
N VAL A 84 -15.40 -15.73 6.93
CA VAL A 84 -15.66 -14.56 7.77
C VAL A 84 -17.15 -14.39 8.04
N CYS A 85 -17.98 -14.65 7.03
CA CYS A 85 -19.42 -14.45 7.10
C CYS A 85 -20.15 -15.45 6.19
N ASN A 86 -21.18 -16.11 6.73
CA ASN A 86 -21.99 -17.08 5.99
C ASN A 86 -22.93 -16.42 4.97
N ASP A 87 -23.50 -15.26 5.31
CA ASP A 87 -24.39 -14.51 4.43
C ASP A 87 -23.98 -13.03 4.39
N ILE A 88 -23.19 -12.71 3.37
CA ILE A 88 -22.67 -11.36 3.15
C ILE A 88 -23.76 -10.31 2.91
N TYR A 89 -25.00 -10.70 2.60
CA TYR A 89 -26.10 -9.76 2.36
C TYR A 89 -26.88 -9.42 3.63
N ALA A 90 -26.76 -10.22 4.68
CA ALA A 90 -27.46 -10.03 5.95
C ALA A 90 -26.69 -9.11 6.93
N GLU A 91 -25.40 -8.90 6.71
CA GLU A 91 -24.51 -8.22 7.66
C GLU A 91 -24.22 -6.75 7.30
N GLU A 92 -23.79 -5.99 8.31
CA GLU A 92 -23.20 -4.66 8.14
C GLU A 92 -21.69 -4.72 8.37
N PHE A 93 -20.93 -4.13 7.45
CA PHE A 93 -19.48 -4.18 7.48
C PHE A 93 -18.86 -2.84 7.83
N THR A 94 -17.71 -2.91 8.50
CA THR A 94 -16.70 -1.86 8.43
C THR A 94 -15.77 -2.16 7.27
N VAL A 95 -15.56 -1.17 6.41
CA VAL A 95 -14.70 -1.27 5.23
C VAL A 95 -13.49 -0.37 5.39
N ALA A 96 -12.29 -0.96 5.34
CA ALA A 96 -11.05 -0.21 5.20
C ALA A 96 -10.65 -0.11 3.73
N ALA A 97 -10.28 1.09 3.30
CA ALA A 97 -9.79 1.38 1.95
C ALA A 97 -8.48 2.15 2.01
N SER A 98 -7.50 1.76 1.22
CA SER A 98 -6.21 2.48 1.12
C SER A 98 -6.35 3.76 0.29
N LYS A 99 -5.61 4.80 0.68
CA LYS A 99 -5.44 6.02 -0.15
C LYS A 99 -4.47 5.83 -1.30
N VAL A 100 -3.63 4.79 -1.23
CA VAL A 100 -2.56 4.54 -2.19
C VAL A 100 -3.03 3.48 -3.17
N PHE A 101 -2.95 3.79 -4.46
CA PHE A 101 -3.26 2.87 -5.53
C PHE A 101 -2.14 1.83 -5.68
N PHE A 102 -2.50 0.54 -5.69
CA PHE A 102 -1.55 -0.56 -5.54
C PHE A 102 -1.09 -1.23 -6.84
N GLU A 103 -1.54 -0.76 -8.02
CA GLU A 103 -1.19 -1.41 -9.29
C GLU A 103 0.34 -1.49 -9.55
N PRO A 104 1.16 -0.47 -9.23
CA PRO A 104 2.61 -0.60 -9.36
C PRO A 104 3.21 -1.72 -8.49
N TYR A 105 2.59 -2.00 -7.34
CA TYR A 105 3.02 -3.08 -6.46
C TYR A 105 2.53 -4.45 -6.95
N PHE A 106 1.56 -4.55 -7.85
CA PHE A 106 1.04 -5.84 -8.32
C PHE A 106 2.14 -6.69 -8.97
N HIS A 107 2.90 -6.12 -9.90
CA HIS A 107 4.00 -6.83 -10.56
C HIS A 107 5.13 -7.18 -9.58
N VAL A 108 5.47 -6.24 -8.69
CA VAL A 108 6.49 -6.46 -7.64
C VAL A 108 6.07 -7.60 -6.71
N LEU A 109 4.86 -7.55 -6.16
CA LEU A 109 4.34 -8.58 -5.26
C LEU A 109 4.16 -9.93 -5.96
N THR A 110 3.82 -9.93 -7.26
CA THR A 110 3.74 -11.16 -8.05
C THR A 110 5.11 -11.82 -8.18
N ALA A 111 6.16 -11.04 -8.46
CA ALA A 111 7.53 -11.55 -8.50
C ALA A 111 7.98 -12.03 -7.10
N LEU A 112 7.75 -11.23 -6.05
CA LEU A 112 8.12 -11.57 -4.67
C LEU A 112 7.46 -12.88 -4.19
N LYS A 113 6.22 -13.16 -4.60
CA LYS A 113 5.52 -14.41 -4.27
C LYS A 113 6.18 -15.67 -4.85
N GLN A 114 6.97 -15.52 -5.91
CA GLN A 114 7.66 -16.64 -6.57
C GLN A 114 9.05 -16.90 -5.98
N MET A 115 9.55 -16.02 -5.11
CA MET A 115 10.88 -16.12 -4.51
C MET A 115 10.86 -17.02 -3.27
N ILE A 116 11.94 -17.77 -3.08
CA ILE A 116 12.19 -18.52 -1.84
C ILE A 116 12.76 -17.60 -0.75
N MET A 117 12.65 -18.02 0.51
CA MET A 117 13.00 -17.18 1.66
C MET A 117 14.48 -16.74 1.63
N GLU A 118 15.37 -17.61 1.19
CA GLU A 118 16.81 -17.40 1.13
C GLU A 118 17.21 -16.34 0.09
N GLU A 119 16.37 -16.16 -0.94
CA GLU A 119 16.58 -15.21 -2.03
C GLU A 119 15.68 -13.97 -1.92
N PHE A 120 14.84 -13.90 -0.88
CA PHE A 120 13.85 -12.84 -0.74
C PHE A 120 14.54 -11.50 -0.43
N PRO A 121 14.48 -10.51 -1.33
CA PRO A 121 15.20 -9.26 -1.16
C PRO A 121 14.59 -8.47 -0.01
N MET A 122 15.45 -7.93 0.86
CA MET A 122 15.02 -7.06 1.96
C MET A 122 13.98 -7.71 2.90
N GLU A 123 13.99 -9.04 3.07
CA GLU A 123 13.04 -9.81 3.90
C GLU A 123 12.85 -9.20 5.30
N LYS A 124 13.95 -8.86 5.98
CA LYS A 124 13.96 -8.15 7.27
C LYS A 124 13.06 -6.90 7.29
N TYR A 125 13.05 -6.14 6.20
CA TYR A 125 12.35 -4.87 6.12
C TYR A 125 10.91 -5.03 5.60
N ILE A 126 10.70 -5.93 4.63
CA ILE A 126 9.41 -6.10 3.93
C ILE A 126 8.50 -7.07 4.69
N VAL A 127 9.04 -8.20 5.15
CA VAL A 127 8.29 -9.30 5.78
C VAL A 127 8.29 -9.16 7.29
N GLN A 128 9.46 -8.97 7.90
CA GLN A 128 9.57 -8.85 9.36
C GLN A 128 9.22 -7.45 9.87
N VAL A 129 9.09 -6.48 8.96
CA VAL A 129 8.74 -5.09 9.28
C VAL A 129 9.68 -4.49 10.33
N ASP A 130 10.97 -4.85 10.30
CA ASP A 130 11.99 -4.28 11.18
C ASP A 130 12.58 -3.01 10.51
N PRO A 131 12.17 -1.80 10.92
CA PRO A 131 12.58 -0.56 10.27
C PRO A 131 13.99 -0.13 10.69
N LEU A 132 14.66 -0.85 11.60
CA LEU A 132 15.97 -0.43 12.10
C LEU A 132 17.00 -0.51 10.96
N PRO A 133 17.56 0.64 10.54
CA PRO A 133 18.50 0.66 9.44
C PRO A 133 19.78 -0.05 9.88
N LYS A 134 20.16 -1.08 9.13
CA LYS A 134 21.46 -1.75 9.26
C LYS A 134 22.27 -1.46 8.01
N THR A 135 23.55 -1.17 8.21
CA THR A 135 24.50 -1.05 7.11
C THR A 135 24.49 -2.34 6.29
N PRO A 136 24.28 -2.26 4.97
CA PRO A 136 24.35 -3.43 4.10
C PRO A 136 25.73 -4.10 4.16
N ILE A 137 25.74 -5.43 4.14
CA ILE A 137 26.95 -6.27 4.28
C ILE A 137 28.02 -5.88 3.25
N TYR A 138 27.60 -5.62 2.00
CA TYR A 138 28.50 -5.23 0.92
C TYR A 138 29.24 -3.90 1.17
N ILE A 139 28.74 -3.05 2.07
CA ILE A 139 29.40 -1.80 2.49
C ILE A 139 30.40 -2.07 3.61
N SER A 140 30.06 -2.93 4.57
CA SER A 140 30.87 -3.20 5.76
C SER A 140 32.07 -4.11 5.51
N GLU A 141 31.95 -5.12 4.62
CA GLU A 141 32.98 -6.17 4.48
C GLU A 141 34.19 -5.77 3.63
N GLN A 142 34.11 -4.67 2.87
CA GLN A 142 35.04 -4.41 1.77
C GLN A 142 35.82 -3.10 1.88
N ASN A 143 35.80 -2.40 3.02
CA ASN A 143 36.32 -1.03 3.15
C ASN A 143 35.79 -0.08 2.04
N LYS A 144 34.66 -0.42 1.42
CA LYS A 144 33.98 0.35 0.36
C LYS A 144 33.11 1.47 0.92
N ALA A 145 33.13 1.65 2.24
CA ALA A 145 32.50 2.78 2.90
C ALA A 145 33.13 4.12 2.51
N THR A 146 34.37 4.13 2.01
CA THR A 146 35.06 5.38 1.68
C THR A 146 35.14 5.58 0.17
N TYR A 147 34.56 6.68 -0.29
CA TYR A 147 34.58 7.11 -1.68
C TYR A 147 35.50 8.32 -1.86
N GLN A 148 36.20 8.37 -3.00
CA GLN A 148 36.92 9.55 -3.41
C GLN A 148 35.97 10.47 -4.19
N ILE A 149 35.69 11.64 -3.65
CA ILE A 149 34.86 12.67 -4.30
C ILE A 149 35.75 13.91 -4.48
N PHE A 150 36.12 14.20 -5.74
CA PHE A 150 37.16 15.17 -6.08
C PHE A 150 38.48 14.88 -5.33
N ASP A 151 38.95 15.84 -4.55
CA ASP A 151 40.16 15.81 -3.75
C ASP A 151 39.94 15.30 -2.31
N LYS A 152 38.71 14.88 -1.96
CA LYS A 152 38.36 14.45 -0.59
C LYS A 152 37.93 12.98 -0.53
N GLN A 153 38.38 12.30 0.52
CA GLN A 153 37.78 11.04 0.96
C GLN A 153 36.51 11.32 1.76
N VAL A 154 35.45 10.58 1.46
CA VAL A 154 34.17 10.67 2.16
C VAL A 154 33.75 9.27 2.58
N SER A 155 33.58 9.06 3.89
CA SER A 155 33.00 7.84 4.42
C SER A 155 31.47 7.96 4.46
N ILE A 156 30.76 7.04 3.81
CA ILE A 156 29.28 6.97 3.85
C ILE A 156 28.75 6.42 5.18
N LEU A 157 29.62 5.93 6.06
CA LEU A 157 29.26 5.47 7.40
C LEU A 157 29.40 6.59 8.45
N GLU A 158 30.10 7.67 8.13
CA GLU A 158 30.27 8.79 9.04
C GLU A 158 29.21 9.87 8.78
N PRO A 159 28.56 10.40 9.84
CA PRO A 159 27.56 11.45 9.70
C PRO A 159 28.17 12.81 9.32
N SER A 160 29.48 12.97 9.47
CA SER A 160 30.21 14.19 9.15
C SER A 160 30.50 14.27 7.65
N TRP A 161 29.66 15.03 6.95
CA TRP A 161 29.94 15.39 5.56
C TRP A 161 31.06 16.44 5.50
N PRO A 162 32.10 16.26 4.68
CA PRO A 162 33.14 17.27 4.55
C PRO A 162 32.55 18.54 3.94
N LYS A 163 33.03 19.71 4.37
CA LYS A 163 32.74 20.98 3.69
C LYS A 163 33.30 20.89 2.26
N MET A 164 32.43 20.58 1.31
CA MET A 164 32.74 20.51 -0.12
C MET A 164 33.09 21.89 -0.67
N LEU A 165 33.74 21.90 -1.84
CA LEU A 165 34.18 23.08 -2.56
C LEU A 165 33.14 24.22 -2.51
N SER A 166 33.62 25.45 -2.37
CA SER A 166 32.83 26.70 -2.39
C SER A 166 32.04 26.94 -3.68
N SER A 167 32.13 26.02 -4.66
CA SER A 167 31.47 26.06 -5.96
C SER A 167 30.08 25.39 -5.97
N PHE A 168 29.71 24.62 -4.94
CA PHE A 168 28.36 24.06 -4.88
C PHE A 168 27.34 25.08 -4.40
N ASN A 169 26.22 25.16 -5.11
CA ASN A 169 25.06 25.86 -4.61
C ASN A 169 24.37 25.03 -3.49
N PRO A 170 23.46 25.62 -2.72
CA PRO A 170 22.81 24.94 -1.60
C PRO A 170 22.08 23.65 -1.98
N SER A 171 21.44 23.58 -3.16
CA SER A 171 20.69 22.39 -3.58
C SER A 171 21.62 21.24 -3.97
N GLN A 172 22.73 21.53 -4.64
CA GLN A 172 23.78 20.55 -4.95
C GLN A 172 24.40 19.99 -3.65
N TYR A 173 24.72 20.87 -2.70
CA TYR A 173 25.26 20.45 -1.42
C TYR A 173 24.30 19.53 -0.64
N CYS A 174 23.00 19.86 -0.63
CA CYS A 174 21.98 19.00 -0.01
C CYS A 174 21.82 17.65 -0.73
N ALA A 175 21.84 17.63 -2.06
CA ALA A 175 21.70 16.40 -2.83
C ALA A 175 22.84 15.41 -2.59
N PHE A 176 24.06 15.90 -2.33
CA PHE A 176 25.19 15.03 -1.98
C PHE A 176 25.14 14.49 -0.55
N LYS A 177 24.40 15.14 0.36
CA LYS A 177 24.25 14.72 1.76
C LYS A 177 23.07 13.75 1.98
N ALA A 178 22.06 13.81 1.13
CA ALA A 178 20.82 13.03 1.21
C ALA A 178 21.02 11.60 0.71
#